data_AF-A0A379UQW7-F1
#
_entry.id   AF-A0A379UQW7-F1
#
_cell.length_a   1.000
_cell.length_b   1.000
_cell.length_c   1.000
_cell.angle_alpha   90.00
_cell.angle_beta   90.00
_cell.angle_gamma   90.00
#
_symmetry.space_group_name_H-M   'P 1'
#
loop_
_entity.id
_entity.type
_entity.pdbx_description
1 polymer ?
#
loop_
_entity_poly.entity_id
_entity_poly.type
_entity_poly.pdbx_seq_one_letter_code
_entity_poly.pdbx_strand_id
1 'polypeptide(L)' 'MKPTLSRELALDALMMAVWRRKPDGEVIVHSDQGSQYGSDDWRRFCRLITWLRV' A
#
# COMPACT_ATOMS: atom_id res chain seq x y z
N MET A 1 -2.99 21.52 7.50
CA MET A 1 -3.25 20.07 7.40
C MET A 1 -1.89 19.36 7.37
N LYS A 2 -1.62 18.43 8.28
CA LYS A 2 -0.33 17.70 8.27
C LYS A 2 -0.33 16.75 7.06
N PRO A 3 0.61 16.87 6.10
CA PRO A 3 0.62 16.03 4.89
C PRO A 3 0.84 14.54 5.20
N THR A 4 1.43 14.22 6.36
CA THR A 4 1.72 12.84 6.81
C THR A 4 0.49 11.98 7.02
N LEU A 5 -0.63 12.57 7.46
CA LEU A 5 -1.86 11.83 7.77
C LEU A 5 -2.46 11.16 6.52
N SER A 6 -2.27 11.76 5.35
CA SER A 6 -2.77 11.21 4.08
C SER A 6 -2.00 9.97 3.59
N ARG A 7 -0.68 9.94 3.85
CA ARG A 7 0.20 8.84 3.46
C ARG A 7 0.00 7.61 4.34
N GLU A 8 -0.05 7.83 5.65
CA GLU A 8 -0.27 6.76 6.64
C GLU A 8 -1.63 6.08 6.39
N LEU A 9 -2.66 6.87 6.10
CA LEU A 9 -3.99 6.33 5.77
C LEU A 9 -3.97 5.41 4.54
N ALA A 10 -3.20 5.76 3.50
CA ALA A 10 -3.08 4.94 2.30
C ALA A 10 -2.39 3.60 2.60
N LEU A 11 -1.32 3.62 3.40
CA LEU A 11 -0.61 2.41 3.83
C LEU A 11 -1.49 1.52 4.71
N ASP A 12 -2.21 2.09 5.66
CA ASP A 12 -3.14 1.36 6.54
C ASP A 12 -4.28 0.72 5.75
N ALA A 13 -4.85 1.43 4.77
CA ALA A 13 -5.88 0.89 3.89
C ALA A 13 -5.37 -0.32 3.09
N LEU A 14 -4.14 -0.24 2.58
CA LEU A 14 -3.52 -1.34 1.83
C LEU A 14 -3.23 -2.54 2.74
N MET A 15 -2.71 -2.30 3.94
CA MET A 15 -2.47 -3.35 4.94
C MET A 15 -3.77 -4.06 5.33
N MET A 16 -4.84 -3.30 5.61
CA MET A 16 -6.16 -3.85 5.89
C MET A 16 -6.71 -4.66 4.71
N ALA A 17 -6.51 -4.21 3.47
CA ALA A 17 -6.97 -4.92 2.29
C ALA A 17 -6.25 -6.27 2.10
N VAL A 18 -4.92 -6.31 2.28
CA VAL A 18 -4.13 -7.54 2.20
C VAL A 18 -4.55 -8.54 3.26
N TRP A 19 -4.71 -8.08 4.51
CA TRP A 19 -5.14 -8.93 5.62
C TRP A 19 -6.52 -9.55 5.41
N ARG A 20 -7.45 -8.79 4.82
CA ARG A 20 -8.81 -9.28 4.56
C ARG A 20 -8.91 -10.19 3.34
N ARG A 21 -8.20 -9.86 2.26
CA ARG A 21 -8.34 -10.54 0.97
C ARG A 21 -7.40 -11.72 0.80
N LYS A 22 -6.28 -11.75 1.53
CA LYS A 22 -5.26 -12.82 1.49
C LYS A 22 -4.96 -13.25 0.04
N PRO A 23 -4.47 -12.33 -0.81
CA PRO A 23 -4.26 -12.62 -2.21
C PRO A 23 -3.20 -13.73 -2.37
N ASP A 24 -3.51 -14.75 -3.18
CA ASP A 24 -2.62 -15.90 -3.43
C ASP A 24 -1.58 -15.64 -4.54
N GLY A 25 -1.57 -14.43 -5.11
CA GLY A 25 -0.73 -14.08 -6.25
C GLY A 25 -0.45 -12.58 -6.34
N GLU A 26 0.15 -12.16 -7.46
CA GLU A 26 0.51 -10.77 -7.70
C GLU A 26 -0.73 -9.86 -7.70
N VAL A 27 -0.62 -8.72 -7.03
CA VAL A 27 -1.70 -7.73 -6.92
C VAL A 27 -1.28 -6.44 -7.60
N ILE A 28 -2.10 -5.98 -8.53
CA ILE A 28 -1.96 -4.66 -9.15
C ILE A 28 -2.68 -3.64 -8.27
N VAL A 29 -1.92 -2.65 -7.79
CA VAL A 29 -2.46 -1.52 -7.01
C VAL A 29 -2.52 -0.30 -7.92
N HIS A 30 -3.72 0.16 -8.24
CA HIS A 30 -3.93 1.40 -8.97
C HIS A 30 -3.94 2.58 -7.99
N SER A 31 -2.97 3.48 -8.11
CA SER A 31 -2.93 4.76 -7.38
C SER A 31 -2.97 5.93 -8.36
N ASP A 32 -3.42 7.09 -7.90
CA ASP A 32 -3.27 8.33 -8.66
C ASP A 32 -1.84 8.91 -8.53
N GLN A 33 -1.58 10.04 -9.17
CA GLN A 33 -0.27 10.74 -9.13
C GLN A 33 -0.09 11.64 -7.88
N GLY A 34 -0.92 11.47 -6.86
CA GLY A 34 -0.86 12.20 -5.62
C GLY A 34 0.43 11.93 -4.84
N SER A 35 0.94 12.97 -4.17
CA SER A 35 2.17 12.90 -3.39
C SER A 35 2.16 11.84 -2.28
N GLN A 36 0.97 11.46 -1.80
CA GLN A 36 0.78 10.39 -0.81
C GLN A 36 1.24 9.00 -1.31
N TYR A 37 1.22 8.76 -2.63
CA TYR A 37 1.69 7.53 -3.27
C TYR A 37 3.13 7.63 -3.78
N GLY A 38 3.72 8.83 -3.73
CA GLY A 38 5.10 9.08 -4.17
C GLY A 38 6.17 8.65 -3.15
N SER A 39 5.78 8.30 -1.93
CA SER A 39 6.71 8.01 -0.83
C SER A 39 7.45 6.68 -1.00
N ASP A 40 8.67 6.58 -0.44
CA ASP A 40 9.46 5.34 -0.50
C ASP A 40 8.76 4.18 0.25
N ASP A 41 8.14 4.48 1.40
CA ASP A 41 7.38 3.49 2.19
C ASP A 41 6.24 2.87 1.36
N TRP A 42 5.51 3.68 0.59
CA TRP A 42 4.48 3.18 -0.33
C TRP A 42 5.06 2.23 -1.39
N ARG A 43 6.14 2.65 -2.06
CA ARG A 43 6.79 1.82 -3.09
C ARG A 43 7.34 0.53 -2.51
N ARG A 44 7.94 0.58 -1.31
CA ARG A 44 8.46 -0.59 -0.61
C ARG A 44 7.32 -1.53 -0.21
N PHE A 45 6.20 -1.01 0.28
CA PHE A 45 5.04 -1.80 0.64
C PHE A 45 4.45 -2.53 -0.58
N CYS A 46 4.26 -1.83 -1.70
CA CYS A 46 3.77 -2.45 -2.94
C CYS A 46 4.68 -3.58 -3.44
N ARG A 47 6.01 -3.45 -3.30
CA ARG A 47 6.96 -4.54 -3.61
C ARG A 47 6.86 -5.72 -2.65
N LEU A 48 6.47 -5.49 -1.40
CA LEU A 48 6.39 -6.52 -0.36
C LEU A 48 5.09 -7.33 -0.42
N ILE A 49 3.99 -6.77 -0.95
CA ILE A 49 2.74 -7.52 -1.14
C ILE A 49 2.98 -8.79 -1.99
N THR A 50 3.93 -8.76 -2.92
CA THR A 50 4.32 -9.93 -3.74
C THR A 50 4.94 -11.07 -2.93
N TRP A 51 5.42 -10.82 -1.70
CA TRP A 51 6.20 -11.77 -0.88
C TRP A 51 5.51 -12.19 0.43
N LEU A 52 4.30 -11.69 0.73
CA LEU A 52 3.56 -12.11 1.92
C LEU A 52 2.91 -13.49 1.71
N ARG A 53 3.75 -14.48 1.38
CA ARG A 53 3.39 -15.90 1.27
C ARG A 53 3.61 -16.52 2.64
N VAL A 54 2.59 -16.50 3.48
CA VAL A 54 2.52 -17.41 4.65
C VAL A 54 2.25 -18.81 4.17
#